data_AF-A0A966U5F5-F1
#
_entry.id   AF-A0A966U5F5-F1
#
_cell.length_a   1.000
_cell.length_b   1.000
_cell.length_c   1.000
_cell.angle_alpha   90.00
_cell.angle_beta   90.00
_cell.angle_gamma   90.00
#
_symmetry.space_group_name_H-M   'P 1'
#
loop_
_entity.id
_entity.type
_entity.pdbx_description
1 polymer ?
#
loop_
_entity_poly.entity_id
_entity_poly.type
_entity_poly.pdbx_seq_one_letter_code
_entity_poly.pdbx_strand_id
1 'polypeptide(L)'
;MRHEIVRKSLWQPLATEEVPAYRDGVLATIVNRGIVLSILATSLALGSADYEWRKQALCRDTDPELFFPIGTTGQALLQISEAKNVCRECGVKKECLDFAIETNQDCGIWGGTSEDERRQIRRQMAAERRAARATA
;
A
#
# COMPACT_ATOMS: atom_id res chain seq x y z
N MET A 1 -37.62 -12.81 16.69
CA MET A 1 -36.59 -13.81 17.03
C MET A 1 -36.01 -14.43 15.76
N ARG A 2 -35.10 -13.71 15.09
CA ARG A 2 -34.17 -14.26 14.09
C ARG A 2 -32.87 -13.48 14.21
N HIS A 3 -32.15 -13.77 15.28
CA HIS A 3 -30.73 -13.48 15.38
C HIS A 3 -30.02 -14.82 15.21
N GLU A 4 -28.79 -14.76 14.68
CA GLU A 4 -27.88 -15.89 14.43
C GLU A 4 -28.03 -16.55 13.05
N ILE A 5 -26.90 -16.78 12.36
CA ILE A 5 -26.71 -17.15 10.93
C ILE A 5 -26.67 -15.86 10.05
N VAL A 6 -25.56 -15.17 9.75
CA VAL A 6 -24.30 -15.58 9.08
C VAL A 6 -23.22 -14.52 9.39
N ARG A 7 -22.42 -14.68 10.45
CA ARG A 7 -21.26 -13.81 10.76
C ARG A 7 -19.98 -14.61 11.08
N LYS A 8 -19.88 -15.80 10.52
CA LYS A 8 -18.69 -16.63 10.48
C LYS A 8 -18.57 -17.12 9.04
N SER A 9 -17.40 -16.93 8.43
CA SER A 9 -16.91 -17.62 7.22
C SER A 9 -16.33 -16.74 6.10
N LEU A 10 -15.65 -15.61 6.37
CA LEU A 10 -14.76 -15.00 5.36
C LEU A 10 -13.50 -14.30 5.94
N TRP A 11 -12.99 -14.76 7.07
CA TRP A 11 -11.62 -14.43 7.51
C TRP A 11 -10.92 -15.73 7.91
N GLN A 12 -10.38 -16.42 6.90
CA GLN A 12 -9.40 -17.48 7.10
C GLN A 12 -8.01 -16.84 7.05
N PRO A 13 -7.14 -17.08 8.05
CA PRO A 13 -5.73 -16.73 7.97
C PRO A 13 -5.02 -17.83 7.17
N LEU A 14 -4.79 -17.60 5.88
CA LEU A 14 -3.80 -18.36 5.13
C LEU A 14 -2.51 -17.55 5.13
N ALA A 15 -1.62 -17.94 6.04
CA ALA A 15 -0.19 -17.80 5.82
C ALA A 15 0.15 -18.44 4.46
N THR A 16 1.14 -17.87 3.77
CA THR A 16 1.80 -18.37 2.54
C THR A 16 1.04 -18.24 1.22
N GLU A 17 0.63 -17.03 0.83
CA GLU A 17 0.60 -16.69 -0.59
C GLU A 17 1.55 -15.53 -0.86
N GLU A 18 2.57 -15.85 -1.64
CA GLU A 18 3.58 -14.97 -2.19
C GLU A 18 2.91 -13.73 -2.79
N VAL A 19 3.22 -12.57 -2.22
CA VAL A 19 2.85 -11.28 -2.83
C VAL A 19 3.52 -11.26 -4.21
N PRO A 20 2.76 -11.20 -5.31
CA PRO A 20 3.34 -11.24 -6.65
C PRO A 20 4.36 -10.12 -6.78
N ALA A 21 5.56 -10.48 -7.24
CA ALA A 21 6.68 -9.59 -7.46
C ALA A 21 6.21 -8.28 -8.09
N TYR A 22 6.43 -7.23 -7.31
CA TYR A 22 6.42 -5.83 -7.70
C TYR A 22 7.21 -5.69 -9.01
N ARG A 23 6.49 -5.58 -10.13
CA ARG A 23 7.10 -5.28 -11.44
C ARG A 23 7.13 -3.78 -11.59
N ASP A 24 8.27 -3.21 -11.21
CA ASP A 24 8.64 -1.85 -11.58
C ASP A 24 8.52 -1.65 -13.08
N GLY A 25 7.63 -0.74 -13.46
CA GLY A 25 7.89 0.09 -14.62
C GLY A 25 9.05 1.02 -14.26
N VAL A 26 10.26 0.67 -14.72
CA VAL A 26 11.27 1.54 -15.39
C VAL A 26 12.63 0.82 -15.37
N LEU A 27 12.97 0.11 -16.45
CA LEU A 27 14.37 -0.15 -16.85
C LEU A 27 14.49 -0.10 -18.38
N ALA A 28 14.07 1.02 -18.99
CA ALA A 28 14.32 1.29 -20.40
C ALA A 28 15.70 1.95 -20.67
N THR A 29 16.57 2.15 -19.66
CA THR A 29 17.78 2.98 -19.85
C THR A 29 19.09 2.46 -19.24
N ILE A 30 19.16 1.28 -18.60
CA ILE A 30 20.41 0.79 -17.98
C ILE A 30 20.71 -0.68 -18.29
N VAL A 31 20.63 -1.08 -19.56
CA VAL A 31 21.23 -2.37 -20.01
C VAL A 31 22.13 -2.16 -21.22
N ASN A 32 22.97 -1.13 -21.20
CA ASN A 32 23.98 -0.93 -22.21
C ASN A 32 25.33 -0.59 -21.58
N ARG A 33 25.93 -1.57 -20.88
CA ARG A 33 27.38 -1.83 -20.78
C ARG A 33 27.70 -2.92 -19.74
N GLY A 34 27.76 -4.16 -20.22
CA GLY A 34 28.77 -5.15 -19.83
C GLY A 34 29.09 -5.40 -18.34
N ILE A 35 28.11 -5.76 -17.52
CA ILE A 35 28.39 -6.41 -16.23
C ILE A 35 27.59 -7.70 -16.16
N VAL A 36 28.28 -8.84 -16.20
CA VAL A 36 27.70 -10.18 -15.96
C VAL A 36 27.47 -10.30 -14.45
N LEU A 37 26.42 -9.64 -13.96
CA LEU A 37 25.99 -9.76 -12.57
C LEU A 37 25.34 -11.15 -12.44
N SER A 38 25.99 -12.05 -11.71
CA SER A 38 25.51 -13.41 -11.47
C SER A 38 24.04 -13.39 -11.04
N ILE A 39 23.19 -14.10 -11.78
CA ILE A 39 21.73 -14.14 -11.62
C ILE A 39 21.32 -14.35 -10.15
N LEU A 40 22.10 -15.11 -9.38
CA LEU A 40 21.84 -15.40 -7.96
C LEU A 40 22.03 -14.19 -7.01
N ALA A 41 23.00 -13.32 -7.26
CA ALA A 41 23.23 -12.13 -6.43
C ALA A 41 22.12 -11.08 -6.65
N THR A 42 21.60 -11.00 -7.87
CA THR A 42 20.49 -10.10 -8.21
C THR A 42 19.19 -10.56 -7.55
N SER A 43 18.89 -11.87 -7.52
CA SER A 43 17.65 -12.39 -6.91
C SER A 43 17.55 -12.13 -5.40
N LEU A 44 18.65 -12.23 -4.66
CA LEU A 44 18.67 -11.95 -3.22
C LEU A 44 18.57 -10.45 -2.92
N ALA A 45 19.21 -9.60 -3.73
CA ALA A 45 19.12 -8.14 -3.57
C ALA A 45 17.74 -7.59 -3.94
N LEU A 46 17.09 -8.16 -4.96
CA LEU A 46 15.74 -7.77 -5.37
C LEU A 46 14.68 -8.13 -4.30
N GLY A 47 14.79 -9.30 -3.67
CA GLY A 47 13.81 -9.73 -2.67
C GLY A 47 13.85 -8.96 -1.33
N SER A 48 14.98 -8.32 -0.99
CA SER A 48 15.12 -7.57 0.27
C SER A 48 14.93 -6.06 0.13
N ALA A 49 15.24 -5.49 -1.04
CA ALA A 49 15.16 -4.04 -1.25
C ALA A 49 13.72 -3.49 -1.10
N ASP A 50 12.71 -4.28 -1.48
CA ASP A 50 11.30 -3.86 -1.56
C ASP A 50 10.64 -3.61 -0.19
N TYR A 51 11.29 -4.00 0.92
CA TYR A 51 10.76 -3.81 2.28
C TYR A 51 11.63 -2.96 3.19
N GLU A 52 12.78 -2.45 2.74
CA GLU A 52 13.63 -1.59 3.57
C GLU A 52 12.92 -0.29 3.97
N TRP A 53 12.09 0.28 3.08
CA TRP A 53 11.31 1.48 3.40
C TRP A 53 10.37 1.27 4.59
N ARG A 54 9.81 0.07 4.78
CA ARG A 54 8.97 -0.23 5.94
C ARG A 54 9.74 -0.12 7.24
N LYS A 55 11.04 -0.46 7.24
CA LYS A 55 11.87 -0.34 8.45
C LYS A 55 12.05 1.12 8.86
N GLN A 56 11.94 2.06 7.95
CA GLN A 56 12.07 3.50 8.18
C GLN A 56 10.73 4.19 8.47
N ALA A 57 9.62 3.44 8.52
CA ALA A 57 8.29 4.00 8.73
C ALA A 57 8.10 4.44 10.19
N LEU A 58 7.81 5.73 10.41
CA LEU A 58 7.57 6.30 11.74
C LEU A 58 6.41 5.64 12.49
N CYS A 59 5.40 5.14 11.78
CA CYS A 59 4.23 4.50 12.40
C CYS A 59 4.59 3.22 13.18
N ARG A 60 5.77 2.64 12.96
CA ARG A 60 6.26 1.48 13.72
C ARG A 60 6.44 1.74 15.21
N ASP A 61 6.72 2.99 15.56
CA ASP A 61 6.98 3.40 16.94
C ASP A 61 5.74 4.07 17.59
N THR A 62 4.56 3.87 16.99
CA THR A 62 3.27 4.42 17.44
C THR A 62 2.24 3.30 17.65
N ASP A 63 1.10 3.62 18.27
CA ASP A 63 0.01 2.66 18.46
C ASP A 63 -0.56 2.20 17.09
N PRO A 64 -0.56 0.89 16.77
CA PRO A 64 -1.11 0.38 15.53
C PRO A 64 -2.60 0.70 15.35
N GLU A 65 -3.38 0.73 16.44
CA GLU A 65 -4.82 0.96 16.37
C GLU A 65 -5.15 2.37 15.86
N LEU A 66 -4.23 3.33 16.02
CA LEU A 66 -4.36 4.69 15.49
C LEU A 66 -4.64 4.70 13.98
N PHE A 67 -4.07 3.75 13.23
CA PHE A 67 -4.19 3.70 11.77
C PHE A 67 -5.44 2.96 11.28
N PHE A 68 -6.24 2.36 12.17
CA PHE A 68 -7.45 1.61 11.84
C PHE A 68 -8.69 2.18 12.52
N PRO A 69 -9.10 3.43 12.18
CA PRO A 69 -10.26 4.07 12.79
C PRO A 69 -11.56 3.33 12.45
N ILE A 70 -12.44 3.20 13.44
CA ILE A 70 -13.77 2.60 13.27
C ILE A 70 -14.77 3.70 12.93
N GLY A 71 -15.16 3.76 11.66
CA GLY A 71 -16.10 4.75 11.13
C GLY A 71 -15.42 6.02 10.62
N THR A 72 -16.24 6.99 10.21
CA THR A 72 -15.79 8.22 9.53
C THR A 72 -16.36 9.48 10.18
N THR A 73 -16.91 9.37 11.39
CA THR A 73 -17.60 10.46 12.09
C THR A 73 -17.15 10.56 13.55
N GLY A 74 -17.40 11.71 14.18
CA GLY A 74 -17.12 11.92 15.60
C GLY A 74 -15.64 11.70 15.95
N GLN A 75 -15.37 10.83 16.92
CA GLN A 75 -14.01 10.52 17.38
C GLN A 75 -13.12 9.92 16.30
N ALA A 76 -13.70 9.21 15.32
CA ALA A 76 -12.92 8.65 14.21
C ALA A 76 -12.25 9.75 13.38
N LEU A 77 -12.85 10.94 13.25
CA LEU A 77 -12.22 12.07 12.54
C LEU A 77 -10.96 12.57 13.24
N LEU A 78 -10.96 12.58 14.57
CA LEU A 78 -9.78 12.96 15.37
C LEU A 78 -8.68 11.92 15.21
N GLN A 79 -9.02 10.64 15.30
CA GLN A 79 -8.09 9.52 15.09
C GLN A 79 -7.50 9.53 13.66
N ILE A 80 -8.33 9.75 12.63
CA ILE A 80 -7.88 9.89 11.23
C ILE A 80 -6.90 11.07 11.11
N SER A 81 -7.22 12.22 11.72
CA SER A 81 -6.37 13.40 11.70
C SER A 81 -5.02 13.12 12.34
N GLU A 82 -5.03 12.50 13.52
CA GLU A 82 -3.82 12.13 14.26
C GLU A 82 -2.94 11.13 13.49
N ALA A 83 -3.53 10.07 12.93
CA ALA A 83 -2.81 9.13 12.06
C ALA A 83 -2.19 9.84 10.85
N LYS A 84 -2.93 10.77 10.22
CA LYS A 84 -2.42 11.57 9.11
C LYS A 84 -1.29 12.50 9.54
N ASN A 85 -1.27 12.98 10.78
CA ASN A 85 -0.17 13.79 11.31
C ASN A 85 1.12 12.97 11.34
N VAL A 86 1.07 11.75 11.88
CA VAL A 86 2.22 10.83 11.86
C VAL A 86 2.70 10.58 10.42
N CYS A 87 1.78 10.34 9.49
CA CYS A 87 2.14 10.16 8.08
C CYS A 87 2.77 11.39 7.43
N ARG A 88 2.48 12.62 7.88
CA ARG A 88 3.09 13.85 7.30
C ARG A 88 4.57 13.99 7.67
N GLU A 89 4.96 13.49 8.82
CA GLU A 89 6.34 13.53 9.30
C GLU A 89 7.16 12.33 8.79
N CYS A 90 6.48 11.29 8.27
CA CYS A 90 7.10 10.05 7.82
C CYS A 90 7.87 10.22 6.50
N GLY A 91 9.18 9.94 6.53
CA GLY A 91 10.05 10.06 5.36
C GLY A 91 9.73 9.08 4.21
N VAL A 92 9.05 7.97 4.50
CA VAL A 92 8.67 6.93 3.53
C VAL A 92 7.18 6.98 3.14
N LYS A 93 6.55 8.15 3.28
CA LYS A 93 5.12 8.35 3.01
C LYS A 93 4.74 7.98 1.57
N LYS A 94 5.61 8.29 0.60
CA LYS A 94 5.34 8.08 -0.83
C LYS A 94 5.34 6.58 -1.15
N GLU A 95 6.38 5.88 -0.75
CA GLU A 95 6.56 4.43 -0.90
C GLU A 95 5.40 3.68 -0.24
N CYS A 96 4.97 4.14 0.95
CA CYS A 96 3.82 3.59 1.64
C CYS A 96 2.50 3.75 0.86
N LEU A 97 2.29 4.91 0.23
CA LEU A 97 1.11 5.18 -0.58
C LEU A 97 1.11 4.34 -1.87
N ASP A 98 2.24 4.30 -2.56
CA ASP A 98 2.41 3.54 -3.80
C ASP A 98 2.12 2.06 -3.55
N PHE A 99 2.75 1.49 -2.52
CA PHE A 99 2.48 0.12 -2.06
C PHE A 99 0.98 -0.10 -1.79
N ALA A 100 0.34 0.81 -1.04
CA ALA A 100 -1.06 0.67 -0.69
C ALA A 100 -2.01 0.72 -1.91
N ILE A 101 -1.67 1.51 -2.93
CA ILE A 101 -2.45 1.58 -4.17
C ILE A 101 -2.27 0.31 -4.99
N GLU A 102 -1.04 -0.15 -5.15
CA GLU A 102 -0.68 -1.30 -5.99
C GLU A 102 -1.21 -2.62 -5.45
N THR A 103 -1.05 -2.85 -4.15
CA THR A 103 -1.58 -4.07 -3.51
C THR A 103 -3.03 -3.94 -3.09
N ASN A 104 -3.69 -2.83 -3.45
CA ASN A 104 -5.09 -2.55 -3.12
C ASN A 104 -5.42 -2.72 -1.62
N GLN A 105 -4.59 -2.12 -0.74
CA GLN A 105 -4.89 -2.08 0.69
C GLN A 105 -6.17 -1.27 0.92
N ASP A 106 -7.23 -1.96 1.35
CA ASP A 106 -8.57 -1.43 1.50
C ASP A 106 -8.79 -0.81 2.88
N CYS A 107 -8.27 -1.39 3.94
CA CYS A 107 -8.47 -0.89 5.29
C CYS A 107 -7.38 0.11 5.76
N GLY A 108 -7.76 1.02 6.65
CA GLY A 108 -6.84 1.86 7.42
C GLY A 108 -6.20 3.04 6.67
N ILE A 109 -5.33 3.74 7.39
CA ILE A 109 -4.57 4.90 6.91
C ILE A 109 -3.21 4.46 6.37
N TRP A 110 -2.93 4.75 5.10
CA TRP A 110 -1.67 4.41 4.43
C TRP A 110 -1.14 5.63 3.68
N GLY A 111 0.16 5.93 3.80
CA GLY A 111 0.77 7.06 3.09
C GLY A 111 0.07 8.41 3.32
N GLY A 112 -0.58 8.58 4.47
CA GLY A 112 -1.37 9.77 4.81
C GLY A 112 -2.72 9.88 4.11
N THR A 113 -3.25 8.77 3.58
CA THR A 113 -4.56 8.70 2.92
C THR A 113 -5.48 7.72 3.65
N SER A 114 -6.76 8.04 3.74
CA SER A 114 -7.81 7.11 4.18
C SER A 114 -8.19 6.11 3.09
N GLU A 115 -8.94 5.07 3.45
CA GLU A 115 -9.53 4.13 2.49
C GLU A 115 -10.26 4.88 1.35
N ASP A 116 -11.13 5.81 1.70
CA ASP A 116 -11.96 6.55 0.75
C ASP A 116 -11.12 7.42 -0.19
N GLU A 117 -10.08 8.06 0.34
CA GLU A 117 -9.13 8.85 -0.46
C GLU A 117 -8.37 7.94 -1.44
N ARG A 118 -7.88 6.78 -1.01
CA ARG A 118 -7.24 5.81 -1.91
C ARG A 118 -8.21 5.28 -2.96
N ARG A 119 -9.46 5.04 -2.60
CA ARG A 119 -10.52 4.64 -3.54
C ARG A 119 -10.75 5.72 -4.60
N GLN A 120 -10.74 6.99 -4.22
CA GLN A 120 -10.82 8.11 -5.16
C GLN A 120 -9.60 8.18 -6.09
N ILE A 121 -8.39 8.02 -5.55
CA ILE A 121 -7.15 7.97 -6.35
C ILE A 121 -7.24 6.86 -7.41
N ARG A 122 -7.61 5.63 -7.02
CA ARG A 122 -7.74 4.51 -7.97
C ARG A 122 -8.79 4.78 -9.05
N ARG A 123 -9.92 5.41 -8.69
CA ARG A 123 -10.97 5.82 -9.65
C ARG A 123 -10.43 6.84 -10.66
N GLN A 124 -9.68 7.83 -10.18
CA GLN A 124 -9.06 8.86 -11.02
C GLN A 124 -8.06 8.23 -12.01
N MET A 125 -7.13 7.40 -11.52
CA MET A 125 -6.17 6.70 -12.37
C MET A 125 -6.85 5.83 -13.43
N ALA A 126 -7.96 5.16 -13.07
CA ALA A 126 -8.71 4.35 -14.01
C ALA A 126 -9.47 5.21 -15.05
N ALA A 127 -9.95 6.39 -14.68
CA ALA A 127 -10.57 7.34 -15.61
C ALA A 127 -9.53 7.89 -16.60
N GLU A 128 -8.36 8.29 -16.11
CA GLU A 128 -7.23 8.78 -16.92
C GLU A 128 -6.78 7.74 -17.94
N ARG A 129 -6.60 6.48 -17.51
CA ARG A 129 -6.25 5.36 -18.42
C ARG A 129 -7.30 5.15 -19.52
N ARG A 130 -8.59 5.31 -19.21
CA ARG A 130 -9.67 5.20 -20.21
C ARG A 130 -9.64 6.38 -21.17
N ALA A 131 -9.43 7.59 -20.68
CA ALA A 131 -9.32 8.79 -21.52
C ALA A 131 -8.13 8.68 -22.48
N ALA A 132 -6.95 8.28 -21.98
CA ALA A 132 -5.75 8.10 -22.78
C ALA A 132 -5.94 7.07 -23.91
N ARG A 133 -6.67 5.97 -23.64
CA ARG A 133 -7.03 4.98 -24.66
C ARG A 133 -8.03 5.50 -25.70
N ALA A 134 -8.89 6.45 -25.34
CA ALA A 134 -9.86 7.03 -26.27
C ALA A 134 -9.22 8.08 -27.20
N THR A 135 -8.11 8.68 -26.79
CA THR A 135 -7.36 9.68 -27.57
C THR A 135 -6.23 9.08 -28.42
N ALA A 136 -5.88 7.82 -28.20
CA ALA A 136 -4.86 7.08 -28.95
C ALA A 136 -5.50 6.29 -30.10
#